data_AF-A0A969JV97-F1
#
_entry.id   AF-A0A969JV97-F1
#
_cell.length_a   1.000
_cell.length_b   1.000
_cell.length_c   1.000
_cell.angle_alpha   90.00
_cell.angle_beta   90.00
_cell.angle_gamma   90.00
#
_symmetry.space_group_name_H-M   'P 1'
#
loop_
_entity.id
_entity.type
_entity.pdbx_description
1 polymer ?
#
loop_
_entity_poly.entity_id
_entity_poly.type
_entity_poly.pdbx_seq_one_letter_code
_entity_poly.pdbx_strand_id
1 'polypeptide(L)'
;MNVSIDITHPAIGDLRVALLPPNGQPITLHNQTGGSQDNLIYTWRSQDFPALRAVRGIDSGGGWQLLVADLTATNAGKLNHWKIEAMG
;
A
#
# COMPACT_ATOMS: atom_id res chain seq x y z
N MET A 1 -12.94 -1.89 -4.22
CA MET A 1 -11.74 -2.56 -3.69
C MET A 1 -11.11 -1.66 -2.64
N ASN A 2 -10.72 -2.25 -1.52
CA ASN A 2 -9.99 -1.57 -0.46
C ASN A 2 -8.63 -2.22 -0.28
N VAL A 3 -7.62 -1.40 0.04
CA VAL A 3 -6.32 -1.88 0.50
C VAL A 3 -6.02 -1.20 1.82
N SER A 4 -5.88 -2.00 2.87
CA SER A 4 -5.57 -1.52 4.21
C SER A 4 -4.15 -1.93 4.58
N ILE A 5 -3.44 -1.03 5.26
CA ILE A 5 -2.09 -1.26 5.74
C ILE A 5 -1.91 -0.74 7.16
N ASP A 6 -1.06 -1.43 7.91
CA ASP A 6 -0.56 -1.03 9.21
C ASP A 6 0.96 -1.28 9.24
N ILE A 7 1.73 -0.19 9.22
CA ILE A 7 3.18 -0.19 9.39
C ILE A 7 3.53 0.67 10.60
N THR A 8 4.27 0.10 11.55
CA THR A 8 4.99 0.89 12.57
C THR A 8 6.28 1.43 11.96
N HIS A 9 6.44 2.75 11.93
CA HIS A 9 7.63 3.43 11.39
C HIS A 9 7.80 4.82 12.03
N PRO A 10 9.02 5.27 12.35
CA PRO A 10 9.25 6.60 12.95
C PRO A 10 9.15 7.78 11.94
N ALA A 11 9.10 7.50 10.64
CA ALA A 11 8.96 8.54 9.61
C ALA A 11 8.35 7.95 8.34
N ILE A 12 7.05 8.10 8.13
CA ILE A 12 6.39 7.53 6.94
C ILE A 12 6.81 8.21 5.64
N GLY A 13 7.42 9.39 5.70
CA GLY A 13 8.04 10.06 4.56
C GLY A 13 9.21 9.29 3.95
N ASP A 14 9.75 8.29 4.64
CA ASP A 14 10.84 7.45 4.13
C ASP A 14 10.31 6.27 3.28
N LEU A 15 9.02 5.97 3.42
CA LEU A 15 8.42 4.76 2.87
C LEU A 15 7.95 4.95 1.42
N ARG A 16 8.13 3.92 0.61
CA ARG A 16 7.41 3.71 -0.64
C ARG A 16 6.65 2.39 -0.56
N VAL A 17 5.35 2.45 -0.85
CA VAL A 17 4.46 1.28 -0.83
C VAL A 17 3.76 1.14 -2.17
N ALA A 18 3.81 -0.05 -2.75
CA ALA A 18 3.11 -0.37 -3.99
C ALA A 18 2.35 -1.70 -3.89
N LEU A 19 1.17 -1.73 -4.49
CA LEU A 19 0.38 -2.94 -4.69
C LEU A 19 0.69 -3.52 -6.07
N LEU A 20 1.00 -4.81 -6.12
CA LEU A 20 1.23 -5.54 -7.35
C LEU A 20 0.04 -6.50 -7.56
N PRO A 21 -0.84 -6.21 -8.54
CA PRO A 21 -1.90 -7.13 -8.92
C PRO A 21 -1.32 -8.37 -9.64
N PRO A 22 -2.02 -9.51 -9.63
CA PRO A 22 -1.56 -10.72 -10.28
C PRO A 22 -1.37 -10.55 -11.79
N ASN A 23 -2.22 -9.76 -12.45
CA ASN A 23 -2.22 -9.53 -13.89
C ASN A 23 -2.44 -8.05 -14.22
N GLY A 24 -1.55 -7.16 -13.76
CA GLY A 24 -1.68 -5.72 -14.03
C GLY A 24 -0.42 -4.92 -13.71
N GLN A 25 -0.53 -3.61 -13.85
CA GLN A 25 0.56 -2.70 -13.52
C GLN A 25 0.64 -2.44 -12.01
N PRO A 26 1.84 -2.23 -11.44
CA PRO A 26 2.00 -1.81 -10.05
C PRO A 26 1.25 -0.51 -9.77
N ILE A 27 0.60 -0.43 -8.62
CA ILE A 27 -0.10 0.75 -8.14
C ILE A 27 0.64 1.30 -6.93
N THR A 28 1.23 2.49 -7.07
CA THR A 28 1.83 3.21 -5.94
C THR A 28 0.73 3.68 -4.99
N LEU A 29 0.77 3.21 -3.74
CA LEU A 29 -0.17 3.56 -2.67
C LEU A 29 0.36 4.71 -1.81
N HIS A 30 1.67 4.68 -1.54
CA HIS A 30 2.37 5.68 -0.73
C HIS A 30 3.74 5.97 -1.35
N ASN A 31 4.13 7.24 -1.45
CA ASN A 31 5.39 7.63 -2.11
C ASN A 31 6.06 8.77 -1.35
N GLN A 32 6.73 8.42 -0.25
CA GLN A 32 7.56 9.33 0.55
C GLN A 32 6.81 10.59 0.99
N THR A 33 5.53 10.45 1.34
CA THR A 33 4.67 11.52 1.83
C THR A 33 4.47 11.42 3.34
N GLY A 34 4.15 12.52 4.02
CA GLY A 34 3.93 12.56 5.47
C GLY A 34 5.16 12.91 6.32
N GLY A 35 6.36 12.98 5.72
CA GLY A 35 7.57 13.43 6.41
C GLY A 35 7.88 12.60 7.67
N SER A 36 8.18 13.26 8.78
CA SER A 36 8.48 12.63 10.08
C SER A 36 7.23 12.21 10.86
N GLN A 37 6.08 12.02 10.21
CA GLN A 37 4.91 11.46 10.87
C GLN A 37 5.16 9.99 11.19
N ASP A 38 4.75 9.58 12.39
CA ASP A 38 4.84 8.19 12.83
C ASP A 38 3.71 7.36 12.23
N ASN A 39 4.04 6.11 11.89
CA ASN A 39 3.15 5.01 11.52
C ASN A 39 2.27 5.24 10.28
N LEU A 40 2.26 4.27 9.36
CA LEU A 40 1.37 4.28 8.21
C LEU A 40 0.19 3.35 8.48
N ILE A 41 -0.88 3.92 9.03
CA ILE A 41 -2.15 3.22 9.25
C ILE A 41 -3.18 3.87 8.32
N TYR A 42 -3.47 3.20 7.21
CA TYR A 42 -4.32 3.80 6.17
C TYR A 42 -5.13 2.75 5.41
N THR A 43 -6.26 3.19 4.84
CA THR A 43 -7.06 2.39 3.92
C THR A 43 -7.35 3.19 2.66
N TRP A 44 -6.76 2.78 1.55
CA TRP A 44 -7.08 3.30 0.22
C TRP A 44 -8.32 2.62 -0.32
N ARG A 45 -9.31 3.38 -0.78
CA ARG A 45 -10.54 2.83 -1.37
C ARG A 45 -10.60 3.20 -2.83
N SER A 46 -11.09 2.30 -3.68
CA SER A 46 -11.26 2.62 -5.12
C SER A 46 -12.24 3.77 -5.38
N GLN A 47 -13.02 4.18 -4.38
CA GLN A 47 -13.95 5.32 -4.46
C GLN A 47 -13.19 6.66 -4.49
N ASP A 48 -12.22 6.83 -3.60
CA ASP A 48 -11.45 8.07 -3.39
C ASP A 48 -10.00 7.98 -3.92
N PHE A 49 -9.52 6.79 -4.26
CA PHE A 49 -8.21 6.54 -4.86
C PHE A 49 -8.35 5.93 -6.27
N PRO A 50 -8.45 6.75 -7.34
CA PRO A 50 -8.79 6.28 -8.68
C PRO A 50 -7.86 5.24 -9.27
N ALA A 51 -6.58 5.21 -8.89
CA ALA A 51 -5.62 4.23 -9.40
C ALA A 51 -6.02 2.79 -9.05
N LEU A 52 -6.69 2.56 -7.91
CA LEU A 52 -7.24 1.24 -7.56
C LEU A 52 -8.44 0.81 -8.42
N ARG A 53 -9.00 1.69 -9.25
CA ARG A 53 -10.06 1.31 -10.19
C ARG A 53 -9.50 0.49 -11.37
N ALA A 54 -8.22 0.66 -11.70
CA ALA A 54 -7.55 -0.08 -12.77
C ALA A 54 -7.50 -1.60 -12.53
N VAL A 55 -7.72 -2.03 -11.29
CA VAL A 55 -7.69 -3.44 -10.89
C VAL A 55 -9.07 -3.97 -10.45
N ARG A 56 -10.14 -3.20 -10.65
CA ARG A 56 -11.51 -3.70 -10.45
C ARG A 56 -11.81 -4.78 -11.49
N GLY A 57 -12.27 -5.94 -11.02
CA GLY A 57 -12.61 -7.08 -11.89
C GLY A 57 -11.41 -7.95 -12.28
N ILE A 58 -10.18 -7.61 -11.87
CA ILE A 58 -9.08 -8.58 -11.89
C ILE A 58 -9.46 -9.70 -10.93
N ASP A 59 -9.24 -10.94 -11.37
CA ASP A 59 -9.48 -12.12 -10.56
C ASP A 59 -8.80 -11.98 -9.19
N SER A 60 -9.62 -11.97 -8.14
CA SER A 60 -9.16 -11.86 -6.76
C SER A 60 -8.44 -13.13 -6.29
N GLY A 61 -8.56 -14.25 -7.02
CA GLY A 61 -7.88 -15.52 -6.76
C GLY A 61 -6.39 -15.55 -7.14
N GLY A 62 -5.88 -14.54 -7.86
CA GLY A 62 -4.47 -14.47 -8.24
C GLY A 62 -3.53 -14.04 -7.09
N GLY A 63 -2.23 -14.24 -7.26
CA GLY A 63 -1.21 -13.85 -6.29
C GLY A 63 -1.00 -12.33 -6.21
N TRP A 64 -1.63 -11.69 -5.23
CA TRP A 64 -1.39 -10.28 -4.92
C TRP A 64 -0.14 -10.10 -4.06
N GLN A 65 0.64 -9.08 -4.35
CA GLN A 65 1.83 -8.75 -3.55
C GLN A 65 1.79 -7.30 -3.10
N LEU A 66 2.39 -7.05 -1.93
CA LEU A 66 2.66 -5.72 -1.41
C LEU A 66 4.19 -5.53 -1.38
N LEU A 67 4.67 -4.49 -2.06
CA LEU A 67 6.06 -4.08 -1.99
C LEU A 67 6.17 -2.88 -1.05
N VAL A 68 6.99 -3.01 0.00
CA VAL A 68 7.31 -1.95 0.95
C VAL A 68 8.82 -1.74 0.92
N ALA A 69 9.24 -0.51 0.67
CA ALA A 69 10.64 -0.10 0.72
C ALA A 69 10.79 1.09 1.66
N ASP A 70 11.72 0.97 2.62
CA ASP A 70 12.27 2.12 3.35
C ASP A 70 13.48 2.62 2.56
N LEU A 71 13.44 3.88 2.16
CA LEU A 71 14.44 4.48 1.26
C LEU A 71 15.44 5.37 1.99
N THR A 72 15.42 5.39 3.33
CA THR A 72 16.43 6.05 4.15
C THR A 72 17.14 5.03 5.03
N ALA A 73 18.36 5.34 5.44
CA ALA A 73 19.19 4.43 6.24
C ALA A 73 19.10 4.68 7.76
N THR A 74 18.29 5.66 8.18
CA THR A 74 18.28 6.17 9.55
C THR A 74 17.27 5.47 10.45
N ASN A 75 16.24 4.89 9.85
CA ASN A 75 15.08 4.35 10.55
C ASN A 75 14.89 2.88 10.20
N ALA A 76 14.16 2.17 11.07
CA ALA A 76 13.66 0.84 10.77
C ALA A 76 12.25 0.73 11.33
N GLY A 77 11.41 -0.06 10.66
CA GLY A 77 10.06 -0.31 11.11
C GLY A 77 9.61 -1.73 10.85
N LYS A 78 8.30 -1.92 10.96
CA LYS A 78 7.65 -3.22 10.88
C LYS A 78 6.33 -3.11 10.14
N LEU A 79 6.16 -3.93 9.11
CA LEU A 79 4.84 -4.21 8.56
C LEU A 79 4.09 -5.12 9.55
N ASN A 80 3.05 -4.60 10.18
CA ASN A 80 2.25 -5.34 11.15
C ASN A 80 1.18 -6.17 10.45
N HIS A 81 0.46 -5.54 9.52
CA HIS A 81 -0.62 -6.19 8.78
C HIS A 81 -0.91 -5.45 7.46
N TRP A 82 -1.44 -6.18 6.49
CA TRP A 82 -2.04 -5.61 5.30
C TRP A 82 -3.19 -6.50 4.81
N LYS A 83 -4.15 -5.90 4.10
CA LYS A 83 -5.35 -6.59 3.61
C LYS A 83 -5.80 -6.03 2.27
N ILE A 84 -6.31 -6.91 1.41
CA ILE A 84 -7.11 -6.53 0.25
C ILE A 84 -8.55 -7.00 0.48
N GLU A 85 -9.50 -6.13 0.15
CA GLU A 85 -10.91 -6.49 0.05
C GLU A 85 -11.39 -6.17 -1.36
N ALA A 86 -11.58 -7.22 -2.16
CA ALA A 86 -12.29 -7.10 -3.42
C ALA A 86 -13.76 -6.80 -3.12
N MET A 87 -14.31 -5.78 -3.78
CA MET A 87 -15.76 -5.59 -3.81
C MET A 87 -16.22 -6.28 -5.09
N GLY A 88 -17.16 -7.22 -4.96
CA GLY A 88 -17.84 -7.83 -6.11
C GLY A 88 -18.62 -6.82 -6.95
#